data_AF-A0A7S3U978-F1
#
_entry.id   AF-A0A7S3U978-F1
#
_cell.length_a   1.000
_cell.length_b   1.000
_cell.length_c   1.000
_cell.angle_alpha   90.00
_cell.angle_beta   90.00
_cell.angle_gamma   90.00
#
_symmetry.space_group_name_H-M   'P 1'
#
loop_
_entity.id
_entity.type
_entity.pdbx_description
1 polymer ?
#
loop_
_entity_poly.entity_id
_entity_poly.type
_entity_poly.pdbx_seq_one_letter_code
_entity_poly.pdbx_strand_id
1 'polypeptide(L)'
;DTTARSGGYVLGFRLDPKEALDTVFKEVKSLHEIFGRKPIFGVQYSVEEQPASMESLTTKRETDDVEIIGGGAEDGTATTMAAYYADDGHSSERDIVLSDELGIAIEAPPEGLTLKSLWGVVQ
;
A
#
# COMPACT_ATOMS: atom_id res chain seq x y z
N ASP A 1 6.94 22.80 -2.87
CA ASP A 1 7.19 21.49 -3.51
C ASP A 1 6.17 20.47 -3.05
N THR A 2 5.89 19.45 -3.86
CA THR A 2 5.07 18.30 -3.43
C THR A 2 5.92 17.32 -2.63
N THR A 3 5.29 16.39 -1.90
CA THR A 3 6.02 15.40 -1.10
C THR A 3 6.81 14.44 -1.98
N ALA A 4 7.95 13.93 -1.50
CA ALA A 4 8.75 12.93 -2.22
C ALA A 4 7.93 11.68 -2.59
N ARG A 5 7.01 11.26 -1.71
CA ARG A 5 6.08 10.14 -1.95
C ARG A 5 5.18 10.37 -3.17
N SER A 6 4.94 11.62 -3.56
CA SER A 6 4.10 11.99 -4.72
C SER A 6 4.90 12.46 -5.93
N GLY A 7 6.23 12.25 -5.95
CA GLY A 7 7.10 12.60 -7.08
C GLY A 7 7.89 13.89 -6.94
N GLY A 8 7.70 14.68 -5.85
CA GLY A 8 8.60 15.79 -5.52
C GLY A 8 8.64 16.94 -6.54
N TYR A 9 7.50 17.38 -7.05
CA TYR A 9 7.41 18.44 -8.06
C TYR A 9 7.64 19.84 -7.47
N VAL A 10 8.32 20.69 -8.25
CA VAL A 10 8.47 22.12 -7.98
C VAL A 10 7.49 22.90 -8.85
N LEU A 11 6.57 23.63 -8.22
CA LEU A 11 5.52 24.40 -8.91
C LEU A 11 5.77 25.90 -8.70
N GLY A 12 5.93 26.64 -9.81
CA GLY A 12 6.14 28.08 -9.81
C GLY A 12 4.86 28.86 -10.13
N PHE A 13 4.57 29.91 -9.36
CA PHE A 13 3.38 30.76 -9.53
C PHE A 13 3.80 32.24 -9.59
N ARG A 14 3.09 33.03 -10.42
CA ARG A 14 3.29 34.48 -10.55
C ARG A 14 1.97 35.20 -10.38
N LEU A 15 1.94 36.22 -9.52
CA LEU A 15 0.80 37.11 -9.30
C LEU A 15 1.27 38.56 -9.42
N ASP A 16 0.43 39.38 -10.07
CA ASP A 16 0.60 40.82 -10.18
C ASP A 16 -0.70 41.50 -9.67
N PRO A 17 -0.63 42.52 -8.81
CA PRO A 17 0.58 43.16 -8.29
C PRO A 17 1.30 42.31 -7.22
N LYS A 18 2.60 42.54 -7.01
CA LYS A 18 3.46 41.67 -6.20
C LYS A 18 3.00 41.54 -4.75
N GLU A 19 2.32 42.55 -4.21
CA GLU A 19 1.79 42.58 -2.85
C GLU A 19 0.70 41.49 -2.63
N ALA A 20 -0.01 41.11 -3.69
CA ALA A 20 -0.99 40.02 -3.64
C ALA A 20 -0.31 38.66 -3.46
N LEU A 21 0.89 38.46 -4.02
CA LEU A 21 1.65 37.22 -3.89
C LEU A 21 2.02 36.94 -2.43
N ASP A 22 2.49 37.96 -1.71
CA ASP A 22 2.88 37.82 -0.29
C ASP A 22 1.66 37.50 0.60
N THR A 23 0.51 38.06 0.26
CA THR A 23 -0.75 37.82 0.99
C THR A 23 -1.22 36.38 0.79
N VAL A 24 -1.32 35.93 -0.47
CA VAL A 24 -1.75 34.56 -0.81
C VAL A 24 -0.76 33.53 -0.26
N PHE A 25 0.54 33.79 -0.34
CA PHE A 25 1.55 32.88 0.19
C PHE A 25 1.39 32.65 1.71
N LYS A 26 1.17 33.72 2.48
CA LYS A 26 0.92 33.62 3.93
C LYS A 26 -0.35 32.84 4.24
N GLU A 27 -1.42 33.09 3.50
CA GLU A 27 -2.70 32.39 3.68
C GLU A 27 -2.57 30.89 3.39
N VAL A 28 -2.00 30.53 2.24
CA VAL A 28 -1.78 29.13 1.84
C VAL A 28 -0.89 28.41 2.85
N LYS A 29 0.19 29.07 3.31
CA LYS A 29 1.08 28.50 4.33
C LYS A 29 0.35 28.24 5.65
N SER A 30 -0.42 29.21 6.13
CA SER A 30 -1.21 29.09 7.36
C SER A 30 -2.23 27.94 7.27
N LEU A 31 -2.97 27.87 6.17
CA LEU A 31 -3.93 26.79 5.91
C LEU A 31 -3.25 25.43 5.87
N HIS A 32 -2.10 25.32 5.21
CA HIS A 32 -1.33 24.08 5.14
C HIS A 32 -0.84 23.63 6.53
N GLU A 33 -0.38 24.55 7.38
CA GLU A 33 0.02 24.24 8.77
C GLU A 33 -1.16 23.75 9.61
N ILE A 34 -2.33 24.39 9.49
CA ILE A 34 -3.55 23.97 10.20
C ILE A 34 -3.99 22.58 9.71
N PHE A 35 -4.04 22.37 8.40
CA PHE A 35 -4.36 21.08 7.79
C PHE A 35 -3.37 19.99 8.25
N GLY A 36 -2.08 20.30 8.35
CA GLY A 36 -1.06 19.37 8.82
C GLY A 36 -1.26 18.91 10.28
N ARG A 37 -1.88 19.73 11.13
CA ARG A 37 -2.20 19.35 12.52
C ARG A 37 -3.41 18.43 12.63
N LYS A 38 -4.42 18.65 11.80
CA LYS A 38 -5.66 17.85 11.77
C LYS A 38 -6.12 17.66 10.33
N PRO A 39 -5.58 16.66 9.62
CA PRO A 39 -5.86 16.48 8.20
C PRO A 39 -7.30 16.04 8.00
N ILE A 40 -7.93 16.61 6.97
CA ILE A 40 -9.24 16.21 6.50
C ILE A 40 -9.00 15.25 5.32
N PHE A 41 -9.20 13.95 5.54
CA PHE A 41 -8.98 12.92 4.51
C PHE A 41 -10.16 12.77 3.53
N GLY A 42 -11.25 13.53 3.73
CA GLY A 42 -12.43 13.45 2.87
C GLY A 42 -13.27 12.19 3.02
N VAL A 43 -12.96 11.32 3.99
CA VAL A 43 -13.73 10.11 4.30
C VAL A 43 -15.06 10.53 4.93
N GLN A 44 -16.15 10.29 4.21
CA GLN A 44 -17.51 10.46 4.72
C GLN A 44 -18.00 9.11 5.20
N TYR A 45 -18.56 9.07 6.40
CA TYR A 45 -19.20 7.88 6.93
C TYR A 45 -20.51 8.30 7.61
N SER A 46 -21.54 7.48 7.43
CA SER A 46 -22.70 7.47 8.30
C SER A 46 -22.46 6.43 9.38
N VAL A 47 -22.67 6.79 10.64
CA VAL A 47 -22.79 5.79 11.69
C VAL A 47 -24.15 5.14 11.51
N GLU A 48 -24.19 4.00 10.83
CA GLU A 48 -25.30 3.07 11.06
C GLU A 48 -25.27 2.59 12.51
N GLU A 49 -26.42 2.18 13.03
CA GLU A 49 -26.68 1.81 14.44
C GLU A 49 -25.42 1.26 15.12
N GLN A 50 -24.99 1.92 16.19
CA GLN A 50 -23.71 1.67 16.84
C GLN A 50 -23.52 0.15 17.02
N PRO A 51 -22.59 -0.48 16.28
CA PRO A 51 -22.32 -1.90 16.48
C PRO A 51 -21.91 -2.07 17.94
N ALA A 52 -22.33 -3.19 18.52
CA ALA A 52 -22.10 -3.49 19.93
C ALA A 52 -20.62 -3.21 20.29
N SER A 53 -20.38 -2.61 21.47
CA SER A 53 -19.06 -2.11 21.86
C SER A 53 -17.98 -3.17 21.64
N MET A 54 -16.75 -2.79 21.30
CA MET A 54 -15.65 -3.77 21.13
C MET A 54 -15.49 -4.70 22.33
N GLU A 55 -15.83 -4.24 23.53
CA GLU A 55 -15.85 -5.02 24.78
C GLU A 55 -16.89 -6.15 24.76
N SER A 56 -18.02 -5.96 24.07
CA SER A 56 -19.07 -6.98 23.91
C SER A 56 -18.75 -8.03 22.83
N LEU A 57 -17.90 -7.68 21.87
CA LEU A 57 -17.53 -8.53 20.74
C LEU A 57 -16.18 -9.25 20.93
N THR A 58 -15.39 -8.85 21.93
CA THR A 58 -14.08 -9.44 22.21
C THR A 58 -14.23 -10.63 23.17
N THR A 59 -13.87 -11.83 22.69
CA THR A 59 -13.66 -12.99 23.56
C THR A 59 -12.28 -12.89 24.22
N LYS A 60 -12.19 -13.29 25.49
CA LYS A 60 -10.90 -13.38 26.20
C LYS A 60 -9.97 -14.28 25.40
N ARG A 61 -8.84 -13.75 24.94
CA ARG A 61 -7.82 -14.51 24.23
C ARG A 61 -7.30 -15.61 25.17
N GLU A 62 -7.67 -16.86 24.92
CA GLU A 62 -7.02 -18.01 25.54
C GLU A 62 -5.67 -18.19 24.84
N THR A 63 -4.58 -18.10 25.61
CA THR A 63 -3.24 -18.41 25.11
C THR A 63 -3.04 -19.90 25.26
N ASP A 64 -3.07 -20.63 24.15
CA ASP A 64 -2.60 -22.01 24.12
C ASP A 64 -1.09 -22.04 24.43
N ASP A 65 -0.69 -23.00 25.27
CA ASP A 65 0.71 -23.21 25.66
C ASP A 65 1.43 -23.94 24.52
N VAL A 66 1.72 -23.18 23.46
CA VAL A 66 2.45 -23.67 22.28
C VAL A 66 3.93 -23.37 22.42
N GLU A 67 4.74 -24.43 22.48
CA GLU A 67 6.19 -24.31 22.41
C GLU A 67 6.57 -23.88 20.99
N ILE A 68 7.03 -22.63 20.83
CA ILE A 68 7.56 -22.13 19.56
C ILE A 68 8.89 -22.85 19.34
N ILE A 69 8.86 -23.98 18.64
CA ILE A 69 10.06 -24.66 18.18
C ILE A 69 10.74 -23.68 17.22
N GLY A 70 11.84 -23.07 17.68
CA GLY A 70 12.66 -22.13 16.92
C GLY A 70 13.31 -22.80 15.73
N GLY A 71 12.52 -23.07 14.69
CA GLY A 71 12.98 -23.45 13.37
C GLY A 71 13.56 -22.21 12.67
N GLY A 72 14.80 -21.88 13.02
CA GLY A 72 15.73 -21.03 12.28
C GLY A 72 15.16 -19.88 11.45
N ALA A 73 14.98 -18.71 12.07
CA ALA A 73 15.25 -17.42 11.46
C ALA A 73 15.26 -16.38 12.58
N GLU A 74 16.43 -15.82 12.84
CA GLU A 74 16.63 -14.71 13.76
C GLU A 74 16.07 -13.41 13.15
N ASP A 75 14.77 -13.32 12.84
CA ASP A 75 14.08 -12.06 12.55
C ASP A 75 12.54 -12.24 12.54
N GLY A 76 11.90 -12.12 13.70
CA GLY A 76 10.48 -12.43 13.91
C GLY A 76 9.46 -11.54 13.18
N THR A 77 9.90 -10.51 12.44
CA THR A 77 9.00 -9.62 11.68
C THR A 77 8.70 -10.11 10.27
N ALA A 78 9.62 -10.86 9.64
CA ALA A 78 9.43 -11.35 8.28
C ALA A 78 8.35 -12.45 8.21
N THR A 79 8.26 -13.30 9.24
CA THR A 79 7.34 -14.44 9.31
C THR A 79 5.88 -14.04 9.52
N THR A 80 5.60 -12.93 10.20
CA THR A 80 4.20 -12.49 10.40
C THR A 80 3.60 -11.93 9.11
N MET A 81 4.34 -11.14 8.32
CA MET A 81 3.87 -10.66 7.02
C MET A 81 3.69 -11.82 6.03
N ALA A 82 4.58 -12.82 6.08
CA ALA A 82 4.52 -13.99 5.21
C ALA A 82 3.20 -14.78 5.33
N ALA A 83 2.66 -14.88 6.54
CA ALA A 83 1.40 -15.56 6.78
C ALA A 83 0.16 -14.86 6.17
N TYR A 84 0.29 -13.58 5.78
CA TYR A 84 -0.80 -12.79 5.18
C TYR A 84 -0.57 -12.46 3.71
N TYR A 85 0.45 -13.02 3.05
CA TYR A 85 0.57 -12.83 1.61
C TYR A 85 -0.64 -13.47 0.91
N ALA A 86 -1.24 -12.71 -0.01
CA ALA A 86 -2.32 -13.20 -0.86
C ALA A 86 -1.83 -14.22 -1.90
N ASP A 87 -0.52 -14.30 -2.07
CA ASP A 87 0.20 -15.18 -2.99
C ASP A 87 1.33 -15.88 -2.22
N ASP A 88 1.68 -17.11 -2.57
CA ASP A 88 2.49 -18.00 -1.73
C ASP A 88 4.01 -17.70 -1.84
N GLY A 89 4.41 -16.51 -1.42
CA GLY A 89 5.82 -16.13 -1.29
C GLY A 89 6.53 -15.72 -2.59
N HIS A 90 5.79 -15.32 -3.63
CA HIS A 90 6.37 -14.67 -4.80
C HIS A 90 6.87 -13.26 -4.43
N SER A 91 8.13 -13.20 -3.99
CA SER A 91 8.78 -11.98 -3.49
C SER A 91 9.31 -11.05 -4.59
N SER A 92 9.21 -11.44 -5.85
CA SER A 92 9.64 -10.63 -6.99
C SER A 92 8.72 -10.86 -8.19
N GLU A 93 7.93 -9.85 -8.52
CA GLU A 93 7.25 -9.75 -9.81
C GLU A 93 8.32 -9.76 -10.91
N ARG A 94 8.21 -10.64 -11.91
CA ARG A 94 9.11 -10.64 -13.07
C ARG A 94 8.68 -9.55 -14.05
N ASP A 95 9.59 -9.19 -14.95
CA ASP A 95 9.33 -8.14 -15.95
C ASP A 95 8.10 -8.44 -16.81
N ILE A 96 7.37 -7.39 -17.18
CA ILE A 96 6.24 -7.47 -18.10
C ILE A 96 6.77 -7.46 -19.54
N VAL A 97 6.44 -8.50 -20.30
CA VAL A 97 6.85 -8.70 -21.70
C VAL A 97 5.62 -8.86 -22.60
N LEU A 98 5.73 -8.46 -23.87
CA LEU A 98 4.69 -8.75 -24.87
C LEU A 98 4.82 -10.22 -25.29
N SER A 99 3.74 -10.99 -25.14
CA SER A 99 3.66 -12.35 -25.69
C SER A 99 3.19 -12.30 -27.13
N ASP A 100 4.04 -12.71 -28.06
CA ASP A 100 3.68 -12.82 -29.48
C ASP A 100 2.60 -13.91 -29.72
N GLU A 101 2.56 -14.96 -28.89
CA GLU A 101 1.58 -16.05 -28.99
C GLU A 101 0.17 -15.60 -28.56
N LEU A 102 0.09 -14.75 -27.52
CA LEU A 102 -1.17 -14.30 -26.95
C LEU A 102 -1.59 -12.88 -27.39
N GLY A 103 -0.66 -12.10 -27.96
CA GLY A 103 -0.88 -10.72 -28.37
C GLY A 103 -1.11 -9.73 -27.21
N ILE A 104 -0.74 -10.11 -25.99
CA ILE A 104 -0.95 -9.31 -24.77
C ILE A 104 0.33 -9.20 -23.95
N ALA A 105 0.42 -8.18 -23.11
CA ALA A 105 1.48 -8.06 -22.12
C ALA A 105 1.24 -9.06 -20.99
N ILE A 106 2.25 -9.88 -20.69
CA ILE A 106 2.25 -10.89 -19.62
C ILE A 106 3.50 -10.73 -18.76
N GLU A 107 3.47 -11.29 -17.55
CA GLU A 107 4.70 -11.52 -16.79
C GLU A 107 5.62 -12.50 -17.54
N ALA A 108 6.93 -12.26 -17.54
CA ALA A 108 7.90 -13.14 -18.16
C ALA A 108 7.80 -14.58 -17.60
N PRO A 109 7.70 -15.62 -18.45
CA PRO A 109 7.68 -17.00 -17.98
C PRO A 109 8.93 -17.36 -17.17
N PRO A 110 8.84 -18.29 -16.20
CA PRO A 110 10.01 -18.74 -15.48
C PRO A 110 11.03 -19.39 -16.44
N GLU A 111 12.31 -19.30 -16.09
CA GLU A 111 13.39 -19.84 -16.92
C GLU A 111 13.15 -21.33 -17.25
N GLY A 112 13.26 -21.68 -18.53
CA GLY A 112 13.08 -23.05 -19.00
C GLY A 112 11.62 -23.52 -19.15
N LEU A 113 10.63 -22.69 -18.81
CA LEU A 113 9.21 -22.97 -19.00
C LEU A 113 8.61 -22.17 -20.15
N THR A 114 7.69 -22.79 -20.88
CA THR A 114 6.93 -22.16 -21.97
C THR A 114 5.47 -21.94 -21.55
N LEU A 115 4.77 -21.01 -22.19
CA LEU A 115 3.34 -20.80 -21.94
C LEU A 115 2.52 -22.08 -22.14
N LYS A 116 2.86 -22.83 -23.18
CA LYS A 116 2.24 -24.12 -23.46
C LYS A 116 2.47 -25.15 -22.36
N SER A 117 3.67 -25.20 -21.77
CA SER A 117 3.95 -26.13 -20.66
C SER A 117 3.26 -25.72 -19.35
N LEU A 118 3.02 -24.42 -19.14
CA LEU A 118 2.26 -23.92 -18.00
C LEU A 118 0.75 -24.19 -18.14
N TRP A 119 0.23 -24.14 -19.36
CA TRP A 119 -1.18 -24.42 -19.65
C TRP A 119 -1.50 -25.92 -19.70
N GLY A 120 -0.53 -26.74 -20.10
CA GLY A 120 -0.70 -28.19 -20.20
C GLY A 120 -0.87 -28.82 -18.82
N VAL A 121 -1.95 -29.58 -18.62
CA VAL A 121 -2.12 -30.40 -17.44
C VAL A 121 -1.29 -31.68 -17.61
N VAL A 122 -0.36 -31.94 -16.67
CA VAL A 122 0.36 -33.21 -16.60
C VAL A 122 -0.63 -34.27 -16.09
N GLN A 123 -0.84 -35.34 -16.87
CA GLN A 123 -1.63 -36.51 -16.48
C GLN A 123 -0.81 -37.50 -15.67
#